data_AF-A0A8D0NKN7-F1
#
_entry.id   AF-A0A8D0NKN7-F1
#
_cell.length_a   1.000
_cell.length_b   1.000
_cell.length_c   1.000
_cell.angle_alpha   90.00
_cell.angle_beta   90.00
_cell.angle_gamma   90.00
#
_symmetry.space_group_name_H-M   'P 1'
#
loop_
_entity.id
_entity.type
_entity.pdbx_description
1 polymer ?
#
loop_
_entity_poly.entity_id
_entity_poly.type
_entity_poly.pdbx_seq_one_letter_code
_entity_poly.pdbx_strand_id
1 'polypeptide(L)'
;MSALVRKVISTVKAPAAIGPYSQAVLVDRTIYISGQIGMDPASGQLVPGGVVEEAKQALTNMGEILKAAGCDFTNDFQGNFPARAAYQVAALPKGGRVEIEAIAIQGPLVTASL
;
A
#
# COMPACT_ATOMS: atom_id res chain seq x y z
N MET A 1 -13.52 -25.65 -15.58
CA MET A 1 -12.29 -25.22 -14.87
C MET A 1 -12.69 -24.21 -13.81
N SER A 2 -12.24 -24.35 -12.56
CA SER A 2 -12.42 -23.29 -11.57
C SER A 2 -11.47 -22.14 -11.91
N ALA A 3 -12.01 -20.95 -12.16
CA ALA A 3 -11.23 -19.76 -12.47
C ALA A 3 -11.11 -18.87 -11.22
N LEU A 4 -9.93 -18.29 -11.01
CA LEU A 4 -9.74 -17.25 -10.01
C LEU A 4 -10.09 -15.89 -10.62
N VAL A 5 -10.73 -15.03 -9.83
CA VAL A 5 -10.97 -13.65 -10.21
C VAL A 5 -9.74 -12.82 -9.86
N ARG A 6 -9.16 -12.16 -10.87
CA ARG A 6 -8.15 -11.12 -10.69
C ARG A 6 -8.82 -9.76 -10.84
N LYS A 7 -8.66 -8.88 -9.84
CA LYS A 7 -9.15 -7.50 -9.86
C LYS A 7 -7.99 -6.52 -9.72
N VAL A 8 -7.90 -5.58 -10.65
CA VAL A 8 -7.02 -4.41 -10.51
C VAL A 8 -7.69 -3.44 -9.54
N ILE A 9 -6.96 -3.02 -8.51
CA ILE A 9 -7.42 -2.02 -7.55
C ILE A 9 -6.91 -0.66 -8.00
N SER A 10 -7.83 0.30 -8.06
CA SER A 10 -7.56 1.67 -8.47
C SER A 10 -8.49 2.62 -7.69
N THR A 11 -7.95 3.71 -7.16
CA THR A 11 -8.67 4.78 -6.49
C THR A 11 -8.04 6.13 -6.82
N VAL A 12 -8.88 7.16 -6.94
CA VAL A 12 -8.44 8.55 -7.14
C VAL A 12 -7.90 9.20 -5.87
N LYS A 13 -8.09 8.54 -4.72
CA LYS A 13 -7.61 9.02 -3.41
C LYS A 13 -6.16 8.64 -3.10
N ALA A 14 -5.53 7.86 -3.97
CA ALA A 14 -4.11 7.56 -3.95
C ALA A 14 -3.50 7.99 -5.30
N PRO A 15 -2.18 8.24 -5.36
CA PRO A 15 -1.54 8.71 -6.59
C PRO A 15 -1.75 7.73 -7.74
N ALA A 16 -2.03 8.27 -8.93
CA ALA A 16 -2.14 7.46 -10.13
C ALA A 16 -0.82 6.72 -10.41
N ALA A 17 -0.93 5.53 -11.02
CA ALA A 17 0.27 4.82 -11.47
C ALA A 17 0.97 5.65 -12.56
N ILE A 18 2.25 5.96 -12.36
CA ILE A 18 3.06 6.76 -13.29
C ILE A 18 3.82 5.90 -14.31
N GLY A 19 3.49 4.60 -14.40
CA GLY A 19 4.13 3.62 -15.26
C GLY A 19 3.25 2.38 -15.48
N PRO A 20 3.76 1.32 -16.11
CA PRO A 20 3.00 0.11 -16.46
C PRO A 20 2.79 -0.81 -15.24
N TYR A 21 2.20 -0.29 -14.17
CA TYR A 21 1.87 -1.03 -12.95
C TYR A 21 0.49 -0.61 -12.41
N SER A 22 -0.07 -1.41 -11.51
CA SER A 22 -1.35 -1.13 -10.83
C SER A 22 -1.09 -0.63 -9.41
N GLN A 23 -1.99 0.17 -8.82
CA GLN A 23 -1.87 0.54 -7.39
C GLN A 23 -1.86 -0.71 -6.49
N ALA A 24 -2.76 -1.65 -6.77
CA ALA A 24 -2.68 -3.01 -6.23
C ALA A 24 -3.39 -4.01 -7.17
N VAL A 25 -3.13 -5.29 -6.95
CA VAL A 25 -3.84 -6.39 -7.61
C VAL A 25 -4.37 -7.36 -6.55
N LEU A 26 -5.67 -7.63 -6.60
CA LEU A 26 -6.34 -8.66 -5.80
C LEU A 26 -6.49 -9.93 -6.65
N VAL A 27 -6.06 -11.07 -6.12
CA VAL A 27 -6.32 -12.40 -6.69
C VAL A 27 -6.81 -13.30 -5.56
N ASP A 28 -8.00 -13.90 -5.76
CA ASP A 28 -8.72 -14.61 -4.70
C ASP A 28 -8.91 -13.72 -3.47
N ARG A 29 -8.12 -13.90 -2.41
CA ARG A 29 -8.13 -13.06 -1.20
C ARG A 29 -6.83 -12.30 -0.95
N THR A 30 -5.80 -12.52 -1.75
CA THR A 30 -4.49 -11.89 -1.55
C THR A 30 -4.38 -10.61 -2.35
N ILE A 31 -3.99 -9.53 -1.68
CA ILE A 31 -3.79 -8.22 -2.26
C ILE A 31 -2.30 -7.94 -2.28
N TYR A 32 -1.75 -7.74 -3.46
CA TYR A 32 -0.38 -7.26 -3.67
C TYR A 32 -0.42 -5.76 -3.93
N ILE A 33 0.17 -4.98 -3.03
CA ILE A 33 0.16 -3.52 -3.08
C ILE A 33 1.53 -3.04 -3.57
N SER A 34 1.54 -2.19 -4.59
CA SER A 34 2.77 -1.59 -5.12
C SER A 34 3.47 -0.74 -4.06
N GLY A 35 4.76 -0.47 -4.25
CA GLY A 35 5.51 0.43 -3.39
C GLY A 35 4.91 1.84 -3.36
N GLN A 36 4.61 2.32 -2.16
CA GLN A 36 4.05 3.64 -1.90
C GLN A 36 5.14 4.58 -1.43
N ILE A 37 5.40 5.64 -2.21
CA ILE A 37 6.19 6.81 -1.79
C ILE A 37 5.26 7.91 -1.26
N GLY A 38 5.85 8.91 -0.60
CA GLY A 38 5.16 10.05 -0.01
C GLY A 38 4.60 11.07 -1.01
N MET A 39 3.90 10.61 -2.04
CA MET A 39 3.35 11.45 -3.10
C MET A 39 1.94 11.92 -2.75
N ASP A 40 1.68 13.21 -2.93
CA ASP A 40 0.35 13.79 -2.81
C ASP A 40 -0.52 13.37 -4.02
N PRO A 41 -1.71 12.77 -3.83
CA PRO A 41 -2.56 12.28 -4.91
C PRO A 41 -3.04 13.36 -5.88
N ALA A 42 -3.21 14.60 -5.41
CA ALA A 42 -3.74 15.70 -6.23
C ALA A 42 -2.68 16.30 -7.16
N SER A 43 -1.47 16.52 -6.64
CA SER A 43 -0.36 17.15 -7.37
C SER A 43 0.56 16.16 -8.08
N GLY A 44 0.62 14.90 -7.63
CA GLY A 44 1.58 13.91 -8.13
C GLY A 44 3.04 14.21 -7.74
N GLN A 45 3.27 15.09 -6.77
CA GLN A 45 4.59 15.46 -6.24
C GLN A 45 4.81 14.86 -4.85
N LEU A 46 6.08 14.72 -4.45
CA LEU A 46 6.43 14.35 -3.08
C LEU A 46 6.01 15.47 -2.12
N VAL A 47 5.44 15.10 -0.97
CA VAL A 47 5.14 16.08 0.08
C VAL A 47 6.44 16.67 0.64
N PRO A 48 6.45 17.98 0.98
CA PRO A 48 7.60 18.59 1.64
C PRO A 48 7.73 18.09 3.08
N GLY A 49 8.88 18.38 3.72
CA GLY A 49 9.13 18.00 5.13
C GLY A 49 9.97 16.74 5.31
N GLY A 50 10.33 16.07 4.21
CA GLY A 50 11.25 14.94 4.21
C GLY A 50 10.63 13.66 4.75
N VAL A 51 11.47 12.76 5.27
CA VAL A 51 11.12 11.34 5.48
C VAL A 51 9.91 11.12 6.39
N VAL A 52 9.70 11.98 7.39
CA VAL A 52 8.57 11.86 8.33
C VAL A 52 7.24 12.13 7.63
N GLU A 53 7.16 13.20 6.85
CA GLU A 53 5.95 13.55 6.11
C GLU A 53 5.72 12.61 4.93
N GLU A 54 6.81 12.20 4.25
CA GLU A 54 6.72 11.21 3.20
C GLU A 54 6.22 9.84 3.71
N ALA A 55 6.65 9.41 4.90
CA ALA A 55 6.18 8.15 5.50
C ALA A 55 4.67 8.21 5.84
N LYS A 56 4.21 9.33 6.42
CA LYS A 56 2.78 9.54 6.70
C LYS A 56 1.96 9.51 5.41
N GLN A 57 2.42 10.19 4.37
CA GLN A 57 1.73 10.23 3.09
C GLN A 57 1.75 8.86 2.40
N ALA A 58 2.87 8.13 2.41
CA ALA A 58 2.96 6.78 1.86
C ALA A 58 1.97 5.82 2.53
N LEU A 59 1.90 5.84 3.88
CA LEU A 59 0.92 5.05 4.64
C LEU A 59 -0.52 5.51 4.38
N THR A 60 -0.76 6.81 4.19
CA THR A 60 -2.09 7.33 3.84
C THR A 60 -2.53 6.82 2.47
N ASN A 61 -1.65 6.88 1.48
CA ASN A 61 -1.88 6.36 0.13
C ASN A 61 -2.18 4.85 0.17
N MET A 62 -1.37 4.08 0.91
CA MET A 62 -1.61 2.65 1.12
C MET A 62 -2.98 2.39 1.77
N GLY A 63 -3.35 3.19 2.77
CA GLY A 63 -4.65 3.09 3.43
C GLY A 63 -5.82 3.32 2.48
N GLU A 64 -5.72 4.28 1.56
CA GLU A 64 -6.76 4.52 0.55
C GLU A 64 -6.84 3.39 -0.49
N ILE A 65 -5.72 2.76 -0.84
CA ILE A 65 -5.69 1.57 -1.70
C ILE A 65 -6.33 0.37 -1.00
N LEU A 66 -6.02 0.14 0.27
CA LEU A 66 -6.66 -0.89 1.10
C LEU A 66 -8.17 -0.67 1.17
N LYS A 67 -8.62 0.56 1.43
CA LYS A 67 -10.06 0.91 1.44
C LYS A 67 -10.74 0.60 0.12
N ALA A 68 -10.09 0.87 -1.02
CA ALA A 68 -10.60 0.54 -2.35
C ALA A 68 -10.72 -0.97 -2.59
N ALA A 69 -9.95 -1.79 -1.87
CA ALA A 69 -10.05 -3.24 -1.84
C ALA A 69 -11.01 -3.78 -0.76
N GLY A 70 -11.69 -2.90 -0.01
CA GLY A 70 -12.57 -3.29 1.10
C GLY A 70 -11.80 -3.79 2.33
N CYS A 71 -10.58 -3.30 2.51
CA CYS A 71 -9.69 -3.59 3.63
C CYS A 71 -9.26 -2.29 4.33
N ASP A 72 -8.55 -2.40 5.44
CA ASP A 72 -7.95 -1.30 6.17
C ASP A 72 -6.69 -1.81 6.90
N PHE A 73 -6.10 -0.98 7.76
CA PHE A 73 -4.96 -1.37 8.59
C PHE A 73 -5.36 -2.15 9.85
N THR A 74 -6.63 -2.54 10.04
CA THR A 74 -7.16 -2.92 11.37
C THR A 74 -6.52 -4.14 12.01
N ASN A 75 -5.58 -4.81 11.36
CA ASN A 75 -4.73 -5.80 12.01
C ASN A 75 -3.25 -5.42 12.08
N ASP A 76 -2.70 -4.65 11.14
CA ASP A 76 -1.26 -4.61 10.93
C ASP A 76 -0.50 -3.64 11.85
N PHE A 77 -1.06 -2.55 12.38
CA PHE A 77 -0.21 -1.56 13.09
C PHE A 77 -0.65 -1.17 14.50
N GLN A 78 -1.70 -1.79 15.05
CA GLN A 78 -2.23 -1.44 16.38
C GLN A 78 -2.48 -2.65 17.29
N GLY A 79 -1.96 -3.84 16.96
CA GLY A 79 -2.06 -5.01 17.84
C GLY A 79 -1.48 -6.31 17.27
N ASN A 80 -1.56 -6.53 15.96
CA ASN A 80 -1.03 -7.73 15.28
C ASN A 80 -0.06 -7.33 14.15
N PHE A 81 1.16 -6.93 14.51
CA PHE A 81 2.11 -6.36 13.56
C PHE A 81 2.44 -7.29 12.36
N PRO A 82 2.55 -6.77 11.11
CA PRO A 82 2.90 -7.58 9.96
C PRO A 82 4.36 -7.99 10.08
N ALA A 83 4.68 -9.12 9.44
CA ALA A 83 6.07 -9.42 9.13
C ALA A 83 6.68 -8.26 8.31
N ARG A 84 7.97 -7.99 8.49
CA ARG A 84 8.62 -6.84 7.86
C ARG A 84 10.08 -7.12 7.50
N ALA A 85 10.47 -6.67 6.31
CA ALA A 85 11.85 -6.41 5.94
C ALA A 85 12.06 -4.88 5.90
N ALA A 86 13.20 -4.41 6.39
CA ALA A 86 13.56 -3.00 6.35
C ALA A 86 15.07 -2.87 6.10
N TYR A 87 15.44 -2.11 5.08
CA TYR A 87 16.81 -1.88 4.68
C TYR A 87 16.90 -0.58 3.89
N GLN A 88 18.10 0.00 3.82
CA GLN A 88 18.36 1.17 3.01
C GLN A 88 18.72 0.75 1.58
N VAL A 89 18.21 1.48 0.59
CA VAL A 89 18.56 1.31 -0.83
C VAL A 89 19.37 2.51 -1.32
N ALA A 90 20.00 2.38 -2.50
CA ALA A 90 20.82 3.44 -3.09
C ALA A 90 20.00 4.68 -3.49
N ALA A 91 18.82 4.46 -4.08
CA ALA A 91 17.90 5.52 -4.49
C ALA A 91 16.47 4.97 -4.62
N LEU A 92 15.49 5.85 -4.48
CA LEU A 92 14.06 5.57 -4.72
C LEU A 92 13.51 6.44 -5.86
N PRO A 93 12.39 6.06 -6.48
CA PRO A 93 11.73 6.85 -7.51
C PRO A 93 11.48 8.30 -7.06
N LYS A 94 11.67 9.24 -7.99
CA LYS A 94 11.52 10.70 -7.76
C LYS A 94 12.37 11.27 -6.61
N GLY A 95 13.37 10.53 -6.13
CA GLY A 95 14.18 10.95 -4.98
C GLY A 95 13.44 10.85 -3.64
N GLY A 96 12.40 10.00 -3.56
CA GLY A 96 11.72 9.72 -2.30
C GLY A 96 12.68 9.22 -1.22
N ARG A 97 12.33 9.46 0.04
CA ARG A 97 13.14 9.05 1.21
C ARG A 97 12.65 7.76 1.83
N VAL A 98 11.44 7.33 1.50
CA VAL A 98 10.85 6.08 1.95
C VAL A 98 9.88 5.54 0.89
N GLU A 99 9.89 4.23 0.72
CA GLU A 99 8.93 3.49 -0.08
C GLU A 99 8.43 2.30 0.75
N ILE A 100 7.12 2.07 0.75
CA ILE A 100 6.49 1.00 1.54
C ILE A 100 5.62 0.16 0.63
N GLU A 101 5.98 -1.11 0.46
CA GLU A 101 5.15 -2.14 -0.18
C GLU A 101 4.45 -2.99 0.88
N ALA A 102 3.38 -3.69 0.49
CA ALA A 102 2.64 -4.54 1.41
C ALA A 102 1.91 -5.69 0.70
N ILE A 103 1.67 -6.75 1.46
CA ILE A 103 0.75 -7.82 1.12
C ILE A 103 -0.34 -7.85 2.18
N ALA A 104 -1.61 -7.86 1.75
CA ALA A 104 -2.75 -7.92 2.64
C ALA A 104 -3.69 -9.07 2.25
N ILE A 105 -4.53 -9.51 3.20
CA ILE A 105 -5.53 -10.56 2.98
C ILE A 105 -6.93 -9.96 3.18
N GLN A 106 -7.79 -10.09 2.18
CA GLN A 106 -9.18 -9.63 2.24
C GLN A 106 -9.96 -10.46 3.25
N GLY A 107 -10.67 -9.79 4.17
CA GLY A 107 -11.42 -10.42 5.27
C GLY A 107 -12.69 -11.20 4.85
N PRO A 108 -13.38 -11.81 5.82
CA PRO A 108 -13.14 -11.73 7.26
C PRO A 108 -11.88 -12.50 7.71
N LEU A 109 -11.18 -11.97 8.71
CA LEU A 109 -10.02 -12.60 9.37
C LEU A 109 -10.38 -12.83 10.84
N VAL A 110 -9.91 -13.95 11.39
CA VAL A 110 -10.02 -14.25 12.82
C VAL A 110 -8.61 -14.35 13.39
N THR A 111 -8.25 -13.43 14.28
CA THR A 111 -7.00 -13.50 15.03
C THR A 111 -7.20 -14.44 16.21
N ALA A 112 -6.42 -15.51 16.28
CA ALA A 112 -6.45 -16.41 17.43
C ALA A 112 -5.85 -15.73 18.66
N SER A 113 -6.53 -15.83 19.81
CA SER A 113 -5.90 -15.55 21.11
C SER A 113 -5.04 -16.74 21.51
N LEU A 114 -3.77 -16.49 21.81
CA LEU A 114 -2.88 -17.47 22.44
C LEU A 114 -3.26 -17.69 23.91
#